data_AF-A0A441TPF7-F1
#
_entry.id   AF-A0A441TPF7-F1
#
_cell.length_a   1.000
_cell.length_b   1.000
_cell.length_c   1.000
_cell.angle_alpha   90.00
_cell.angle_beta   90.00
_cell.angle_gamma   90.00
#
_symmetry.space_group_name_H-M   'P 1'
#
loop_
_entity.id
_entity.type
_entity.pdbx_description
1 polymer ?
#
loop_
_entity_poly.entity_id
_entity_poly.type
_entity_poly.pdbx_seq_one_letter_code
_entity_poly.pdbx_strand_id
1 'polypeptide(L)'
;DPAFKPIDLEHQKKFERVDQQAKFAVDPWHAATDAGEAHNDELAGPTHEAPPTKFNIWEMRAAYHAEVAQVDDLVGRILDTLTETGQLDRTIIVFMSDHGDMMGDHGLLYKGCRFYEGVVHVPLVISVPGSPAQGSVSNALVELVD
;
A
#
# COMPACT_ATOMS: atom_id res chain seq x y z
N ASP A 1 -15.08 -1.19 8.76
CA ASP A 1 -14.39 -1.00 10.04
C ASP A 1 -13.68 0.35 10.00
N PRO A 2 -13.58 1.14 11.08
CA PRO A 2 -12.84 2.39 11.04
C PRO A 2 -11.35 2.07 10.82
N ALA A 3 -10.69 2.84 9.96
CA ALA A 3 -9.27 2.65 9.62
C ALA A 3 -8.35 2.81 10.85
N PHE A 4 -8.79 3.57 11.86
CA PHE A 4 -8.07 3.80 13.11
C PHE A 4 -8.94 3.49 14.32
N LYS A 5 -8.35 2.84 15.32
CA LYS A 5 -8.97 2.44 16.59
C LYS A 5 -8.12 2.92 17.77
N PRO A 6 -8.70 3.20 18.95
CA PRO A 6 -7.93 3.64 20.12
C PRO A 6 -6.78 2.70 20.54
N ILE A 7 -6.93 1.39 20.31
CA ILE A 7 -5.87 0.40 20.57
C ILE A 7 -4.63 0.61 19.69
N ASP A 8 -4.78 1.25 18.52
CA ASP A 8 -3.66 1.49 17.61
C ASP A 8 -2.64 2.46 18.21
N LEU A 9 -3.06 3.38 19.09
CA LEU A 9 -2.11 4.23 19.85
C LEU A 9 -1.21 3.41 20.76
N GLU A 10 -1.77 2.40 21.43
CA GLU A 10 -0.99 1.48 22.28
C GLU A 10 -0.04 0.62 21.45
N HIS A 11 -0.43 0.26 20.22
CA HIS A 11 0.46 -0.44 19.29
C HIS A 11 1.59 0.45 18.80
N GLN A 12 1.31 1.71 18.41
CA GLN A 12 2.31 2.65 17.94
C GLN A 12 3.42 2.88 18.99
N LYS A 13 3.07 3.00 20.27
CA LYS A 13 4.04 3.15 21.39
C LYS A 13 5.03 1.99 21.48
N LYS A 14 4.63 0.76 21.15
CA LYS A 14 5.54 -0.41 21.17
C LYS A 14 6.71 -0.27 20.21
N PHE A 15 6.57 0.57 19.19
CA PHE A 15 7.56 0.79 18.16
C PHE A 15 8.27 2.14 18.29
N GLU A 16 8.12 2.86 19.40
CA GLU A 16 8.79 4.16 19.66
C GLU A 16 10.31 4.12 19.45
N ARG A 17 10.92 2.95 19.67
CA ARG A 17 12.37 2.73 19.53
C ARG A 17 12.81 2.23 18.15
N VAL A 18 11.90 2.11 17.19
CA VAL A 18 12.21 1.63 15.84
C VAL A 18 12.55 2.82 14.94
N ASP A 19 13.76 2.81 14.38
CA ASP A 19 14.19 3.81 13.41
C ASP A 19 13.33 3.73 12.13
N GLN A 20 13.04 4.88 11.50
CA GLN A 20 12.08 5.05 10.38
C GLN A 20 10.59 4.96 10.78
N GLN A 21 10.27 5.20 12.05
CA GLN A 21 8.90 5.39 12.51
C GLN A 21 8.67 6.81 13.07
N ALA A 22 7.43 7.30 12.96
CA ALA A 22 6.93 8.34 13.86
C ALA A 22 7.19 7.95 15.33
N LYS A 23 7.97 8.77 16.02
CA LYS A 23 8.42 8.54 17.40
C LYS A 23 7.31 8.74 18.43
N PHE A 24 6.32 9.55 18.10
CA PHE A 24 5.18 9.83 18.95
C PHE A 24 3.94 9.18 18.36
N ALA A 25 3.14 8.53 19.22
CA ALA A 25 1.83 8.05 18.82
C ALA A 25 0.90 9.25 18.62
N VAL A 26 0.27 9.34 17.45
CA VAL A 26 -0.59 10.47 17.08
C VAL A 26 -1.96 9.93 16.71
N ASP A 27 -3.02 10.57 17.23
CA ASP A 27 -4.37 10.36 16.72
C ASP A 27 -4.50 11.11 15.38
N PRO A 28 -4.64 10.41 14.25
CA PRO A 28 -4.69 11.05 12.94
C PRO A 28 -5.90 12.00 12.79
N TRP A 29 -6.98 11.81 13.56
CA TRP A 29 -8.15 12.71 13.53
C TRP A 29 -7.91 14.04 14.25
N HIS A 30 -6.93 14.08 15.15
CA HIS A 30 -6.57 15.24 15.97
C HIS A 30 -5.10 15.68 15.75
N ALA A 31 -4.44 15.19 14.70
CA ALA A 31 -3.01 15.37 14.48
C ALA A 31 -2.55 16.85 14.45
N ALA A 32 -3.40 17.76 13.98
CA ALA A 32 -3.12 19.20 13.96
C ALA A 32 -3.04 19.85 15.36
N THR A 33 -3.67 19.25 16.39
CA THR A 33 -3.61 19.75 17.78
C THR A 33 -2.53 19.06 18.61
N ASP A 34 -2.14 17.84 18.24
CA ASP A 34 -1.30 16.97 19.07
C ASP A 34 0.20 17.04 18.70
N ALA A 35 0.54 17.44 17.47
CA ALA A 35 1.92 17.42 16.98
C ALA A 35 2.81 18.59 17.47
N GLY A 36 2.26 19.58 18.18
CA GLY A 36 2.94 20.87 18.37
C GLY A 36 3.23 21.55 17.02
N GLU A 37 3.85 22.73 17.00
CA GLU A 37 4.16 23.50 15.78
C GLU A 37 5.22 22.82 14.87
N ALA A 38 4.99 21.58 14.43
CA ALA A 38 5.81 20.90 13.45
C ALA A 38 5.44 21.39 12.04
N HIS A 39 6.22 22.37 11.57
CA HIS A 39 6.38 22.81 10.18
C HIS A 39 5.09 22.96 9.34
N ASN A 40 4.53 24.18 9.37
CA ASN A 40 3.54 24.72 8.44
C ASN A 40 4.09 24.84 7.01
N ASP A 41 4.34 23.73 6.32
CA ASP A 41 4.46 23.74 4.88
C ASP A 41 3.21 23.08 4.28
N GLU A 42 2.23 23.89 3.89
CA GLU A 42 0.99 23.44 3.22
C GLU A 42 1.27 22.71 1.88
N LEU A 43 2.50 22.81 1.36
CA LEU A 43 2.96 22.14 0.15
C LEU A 43 3.73 20.84 0.43
N ALA A 44 4.12 20.57 1.68
CA ALA A 44 4.69 19.30 2.06
C ALA A 44 3.55 18.28 2.18
N GLY A 45 3.38 17.44 1.14
CA GLY A 45 2.58 16.23 1.24
C GLY A 45 3.00 15.37 2.44
N PRO A 46 2.22 14.35 2.81
CA PRO A 46 2.55 13.54 3.98
C PRO A 46 3.96 12.96 3.82
N THR A 47 4.84 13.18 4.80
CA THR A 47 6.19 12.61 4.81
C THR A 47 6.21 11.39 5.71
N HIS A 48 7.27 10.58 5.65
CA HIS A 48 7.46 9.48 6.59
C HIS A 48 7.59 9.95 8.06
N GLU A 49 7.83 11.25 8.28
CA GLU A 49 8.23 11.81 9.57
C GLU A 49 7.15 12.70 10.21
N ALA A 50 6.17 13.20 9.42
CA ALA A 50 5.12 14.07 9.90
C ALA A 50 3.72 13.62 9.42
N PRO A 51 2.72 13.54 10.32
CA PRO A 51 1.35 13.27 9.91
C PRO A 51 0.82 14.43 9.05
N PRO A 52 -0.13 14.17 8.13
CA PRO A 52 -0.71 15.24 7.34
C PRO A 52 -1.43 16.25 8.23
N THR A 53 -1.32 17.54 7.91
CA THR A 53 -2.00 18.65 8.61
C THR A 53 -3.53 18.53 8.57
N LYS A 54 -4.05 17.83 7.55
CA LYS A 54 -5.44 17.37 7.46
C LYS A 54 -5.46 15.89 7.08
N PHE A 55 -5.95 15.04 7.98
CA PHE A 55 -6.12 13.62 7.68
C PHE A 55 -7.48 13.37 7.03
N ASN A 56 -7.55 13.49 5.69
CA ASN A 56 -8.71 13.03 4.92
C ASN A 56 -8.40 11.71 4.23
N ILE A 57 -8.52 10.63 5.00
CA ILE A 57 -8.19 9.30 4.51
C ILE A 57 -9.05 8.86 3.32
N TRP A 58 -10.27 9.40 3.20
CA TRP A 58 -11.19 9.05 2.13
C TRP A 58 -10.75 9.64 0.80
N GLU A 59 -10.25 10.88 0.79
CA GLU A 59 -9.66 11.49 -0.41
C GLU A 59 -8.38 10.76 -0.82
N MET A 60 -7.52 10.39 0.12
CA MET A 60 -6.32 9.61 -0.17
C MET A 60 -6.65 8.23 -0.74
N ARG A 61 -7.63 7.52 -0.16
CA ARG A 61 -8.13 6.25 -0.70
C ARG A 61 -8.73 6.41 -2.08
N ALA A 62 -9.48 7.48 -2.33
CA ALA A 62 -10.03 7.76 -3.66
C ALA A 62 -8.91 8.01 -4.69
N ALA A 63 -7.89 8.79 -4.34
CA ALA A 63 -6.73 9.03 -5.20
C ALA A 63 -5.95 7.74 -5.48
N TYR A 64 -5.69 6.93 -4.46
CA TYR A 64 -5.04 5.62 -4.62
C TYR A 64 -5.83 4.69 -5.54
N HIS A 65 -7.16 4.63 -5.41
CA HIS A 65 -7.98 3.84 -6.33
C HIS A 65 -7.96 4.38 -7.76
N ALA A 66 -7.81 5.69 -7.95
CA ALA A 66 -7.63 6.26 -9.28
C ALA A 66 -6.27 5.89 -9.89
N GLU A 67 -5.21 5.84 -9.09
CA GLU A 67 -3.88 5.36 -9.51
C GLU A 67 -3.92 3.86 -9.86
N VAL A 68 -4.60 3.03 -9.06
CA VAL A 68 -4.80 1.61 -9.38
C VAL A 68 -5.52 1.45 -10.71
N ALA A 69 -6.59 2.23 -10.97
CA ALA A 69 -7.30 2.19 -12.25
C ALA A 69 -6.40 2.62 -13.41
N GLN A 70 -5.56 3.64 -13.22
CA GLN A 70 -4.58 4.05 -14.23
C GLN A 70 -3.57 2.94 -14.53
N VAL A 71 -3.05 2.25 -13.50
CA VAL A 71 -2.13 1.12 -13.68
C VAL A 71 -2.82 -0.04 -14.42
N ASP A 72 -4.07 -0.34 -14.10
CA ASP A 72 -4.86 -1.36 -14.78
C ASP A 72 -4.99 -1.07 -16.30
N ASP A 73 -5.34 0.16 -16.67
CA ASP A 73 -5.40 0.60 -18.07
C ASP A 73 -4.03 0.45 -18.77
N LEU A 74 -2.93 0.79 -18.08
CA LEU A 74 -1.58 0.69 -18.62
C LEU A 74 -1.14 -0.77 -18.80
N VAL A 75 -1.47 -1.65 -17.86
CA VAL A 75 -1.25 -3.10 -17.98
C VAL A 75 -2.03 -3.65 -19.16
N GLY A 76 -3.31 -3.26 -19.31
CA GLY A 76 -4.14 -3.63 -20.46
C GLY A 76 -3.46 -3.33 -21.80
N ARG A 77 -2.88 -2.14 -21.95
CA ARG A 77 -2.14 -1.75 -23.17
C ARG A 77 -0.93 -2.63 -23.46
N ILE A 78 -0.22 -3.10 -22.42
CA ILE A 78 0.90 -4.04 -22.58
C ILE A 78 0.37 -5.38 -23.10
N LEU A 79 -0.72 -5.89 -22.51
CA LEU A 79 -1.36 -7.14 -22.91
C LEU A 79 -1.92 -7.08 -24.34
N ASP A 80 -2.53 -5.95 -24.72
CA ASP A 80 -3.02 -5.69 -26.08
C ASP A 80 -1.85 -5.74 -27.08
N THR A 81 -0.74 -5.09 -26.74
CA THR A 81 0.47 -5.12 -27.58
C THR A 81 1.00 -6.55 -27.76
N LEU A 82 1.03 -7.36 -26.69
CA LEU A 82 1.42 -8.77 -26.76
C LEU A 82 0.45 -9.60 -27.63
N THR A 83 -0.84 -9.27 -27.59
CA THR A 83 -1.87 -9.92 -28.42
C THR A 83 -1.70 -9.56 -29.89
N GLU A 84 -1.60 -8.26 -30.21
CA GLU A 84 -1.45 -7.74 -31.59
C GLU A 84 -0.19 -8.25 -32.27
N THR A 85 0.89 -8.42 -31.51
CA THR A 85 2.16 -8.97 -32.00
C THR A 85 2.20 -10.50 -31.99
N GLY A 86 1.11 -11.15 -31.56
CA GLY A 86 1.00 -12.60 -31.47
C GLY A 86 1.98 -13.24 -30.48
N GLN A 87 2.44 -12.50 -29.47
CA GLN A 87 3.40 -12.94 -28.45
C GLN A 87 2.74 -13.46 -27.17
N LEU A 88 1.46 -13.16 -26.94
CA LEU A 88 0.76 -13.51 -25.71
C LEU A 88 0.85 -15.01 -25.37
N ASP A 89 0.55 -15.89 -26.34
CA ASP A 89 0.53 -17.35 -26.14
C ASP A 89 1.91 -18.00 -25.89
N ARG A 90 2.99 -17.22 -25.95
CA ARG A 90 4.36 -17.68 -25.67
C ARG A 90 5.05 -16.87 -24.56
N THR A 91 4.29 -16.08 -23.82
CA THR A 91 4.79 -15.19 -22.78
C THR A 91 4.24 -15.61 -21.41
N ILE A 92 5.13 -15.81 -20.44
CA ILE A 92 4.74 -15.91 -19.03
C ILE A 92 4.54 -14.49 -18.50
N ILE A 93 3.41 -14.25 -17.85
CA ILE A 93 3.10 -12.96 -17.22
C ILE A 93 3.10 -13.16 -15.72
N VAL A 94 3.90 -12.36 -15.02
CA VAL A 94 3.93 -12.26 -13.56
C VAL A 94 3.53 -10.84 -13.19
N PHE A 95 2.45 -10.71 -12.43
CA PHE A 95 1.99 -9.44 -11.86
C PHE A 95 2.10 -9.51 -10.35
N MET A 96 2.81 -8.55 -9.76
CA MET A 96 3.03 -8.46 -8.32
C MET A 96 3.34 -7.02 -7.89
N SER A 97 3.36 -6.78 -6.57
CA SER A 97 3.86 -5.54 -5.97
C SER A 97 5.11 -5.82 -5.13
N ASP A 98 5.98 -4.82 -4.97
CA ASP A 98 7.16 -4.92 -4.09
C ASP A 98 6.79 -4.79 -2.61
N HIS A 99 5.73 -4.05 -2.32
CA HIS A 99 5.05 -3.94 -1.02
C HIS A 99 3.63 -3.40 -1.20
N GLY A 100 2.85 -3.37 -0.11
CA GLY A 100 1.54 -2.72 -0.02
C GLY A 100 1.61 -1.32 0.59
N ASP A 101 0.47 -0.82 1.08
CA ASP A 101 0.32 0.48 1.72
C ASP A 101 -0.68 0.39 2.89
N MET A 102 -0.39 1.06 4.00
CA MET A 102 -1.28 1.09 5.16
C MET A 102 -2.61 1.79 4.85
N MET A 103 -2.66 2.75 3.93
CA MET A 103 -3.90 3.43 3.51
C MET A 103 -4.80 3.84 4.69
N GLY A 104 -4.19 4.35 5.76
CA GLY A 104 -4.85 4.84 6.98
C GLY A 104 -5.11 3.78 8.04
N ASP A 105 -4.85 2.51 7.76
CA ASP A 105 -4.97 1.43 8.72
C ASP A 105 -3.99 1.67 9.88
N HIS A 106 -4.47 1.47 11.11
CA HIS A 106 -3.77 1.80 12.34
C HIS A 106 -3.38 3.29 12.47
N GLY A 107 -4.01 4.17 11.69
CA GLY A 107 -3.67 5.59 11.62
C GLY A 107 -2.36 5.87 10.89
N LEU A 108 -1.92 4.93 10.05
CA LEU A 108 -0.64 4.97 9.36
C LEU A 108 -0.83 5.16 7.86
N LEU A 109 0.15 5.80 7.23
CA LEU A 109 0.21 5.97 5.78
C LEU A 109 1.51 5.35 5.24
N TYR A 110 1.50 4.97 3.97
CA TYR A 110 2.65 4.43 3.27
C TYR A 110 3.14 3.09 3.84
N LYS A 111 4.36 2.71 3.45
CA LYS A 111 4.96 1.41 3.78
C LYS A 111 5.66 1.29 5.13
N GLY A 112 6.05 2.40 5.76
CA GLY A 112 6.66 2.43 7.10
C GLY A 112 7.74 1.34 7.37
N CYS A 113 8.01 1.06 8.64
CA CYS A 113 8.88 -0.04 9.11
C CYS A 113 8.09 -1.11 9.88
N ARG A 114 6.85 -1.38 9.46
CA ARG A 114 5.88 -2.23 10.18
C ARG A 114 5.39 -3.35 9.28
N PHE A 115 5.40 -4.57 9.81
CA PHE A 115 4.97 -5.77 9.09
C PHE A 115 3.48 -6.08 9.28
N TYR A 116 2.63 -5.04 9.20
CA TYR A 116 1.18 -5.29 9.14
C TYR A 116 0.81 -5.78 7.74
N GLU A 117 -0.23 -6.61 7.68
CA GLU A 117 -0.74 -7.24 6.45
C GLU A 117 -0.87 -6.24 5.29
N GLY A 118 -1.41 -5.04 5.53
CA GLY A 118 -1.59 -4.02 4.48
C GLY A 118 -0.32 -3.64 3.72
N VAL A 119 0.88 -3.86 4.30
CA VAL A 119 2.17 -3.56 3.65
C VAL A 119 2.88 -4.81 3.14
N VAL A 120 2.67 -5.97 3.76
CA VAL A 120 3.43 -7.19 3.41
C VAL A 120 2.65 -8.16 2.53
N HIS A 121 1.33 -8.10 2.56
CA HIS A 121 0.46 -8.96 1.76
C HIS A 121 0.17 -8.30 0.41
N VAL A 122 0.95 -8.70 -0.59
CA VAL A 122 0.92 -8.14 -1.95
C VAL A 122 0.26 -9.11 -2.93
N PRO A 123 -0.29 -8.63 -4.06
CA PRO A 123 -0.76 -9.51 -5.11
C PRO A 123 0.39 -10.32 -5.71
N LEU A 124 0.09 -11.58 -6.08
CA LEU A 124 0.94 -12.41 -6.94
C LEU A 124 0.02 -13.17 -7.90
N VAL A 125 0.06 -12.80 -9.17
CA VAL A 125 -0.70 -13.46 -10.24
C VAL A 125 0.28 -13.92 -11.31
N ILE A 126 0.24 -15.21 -11.62
CA ILE A 126 1.13 -15.84 -12.61
C ILE A 126 0.27 -16.48 -13.68
N SER A 127 0.42 -16.02 -14.93
CA SER A 127 -0.20 -16.61 -16.11
C SER A 127 0.85 -17.32 -16.94
N VAL A 128 0.67 -18.62 -17.17
CA VAL A 128 1.60 -19.47 -17.92
C VAL A 128 0.83 -20.16 -19.05
N PRO A 129 1.14 -19.86 -20.32
CA PRO A 129 0.47 -20.51 -21.45
C PRO A 129 0.54 -22.04 -21.38
N GLY A 130 -0.61 -22.70 -21.49
CA GLY A 130 -0.73 -24.16 -21.44
C GLY A 130 -0.67 -24.77 -20.03
N SER A 131 -0.60 -23.96 -18.97
CA SER A 131 -0.61 -24.48 -17.60
C SER A 131 -1.97 -25.11 -17.23
N PRO A 132 -2.00 -26.32 -16.68
CA PRO A 132 -3.24 -26.94 -16.18
C PRO A 132 -3.77 -26.24 -14.92
N ALA A 133 -2.97 -25.37 -14.28
CA ALA A 133 -3.35 -24.60 -13.10
C ALA A 133 -4.04 -23.27 -13.43
N GLN A 134 -4.37 -22.99 -14.70
CA GLN A 134 -5.08 -21.77 -15.09
C GLN A 134 -6.39 -21.60 -14.30
N GLY A 135 -6.58 -20.42 -13.71
CA GLY A 135 -7.75 -20.12 -12.87
C GLY A 135 -7.75 -20.76 -11.49
N SER A 136 -6.66 -21.43 -11.09
CA SER A 136 -6.49 -21.92 -9.72
C SER A 136 -6.13 -20.79 -8.75
N VAL A 137 -6.45 -21.01 -7.47
CA VAL A 137 -6.09 -20.12 -6.36
C VAL A 137 -5.35 -20.96 -5.32
N SER A 138 -4.22 -20.45 -4.82
CA SER A 138 -3.42 -21.09 -3.77
C SER A 138 -3.47 -20.26 -2.49
N ASN A 139 -3.57 -20.94 -1.35
CA ASN A 139 -3.44 -20.34 -0.02
C ASN A 139 -2.12 -20.69 0.66
N ALA A 140 -1.15 -21.24 -0.10
CA ALA A 140 0.18 -21.48 0.42
C ALA A 140 0.89 -20.15 0.72
N LEU A 141 1.68 -20.13 1.78
CA LEU A 141 2.57 -19.02 2.08
C LEU A 141 3.74 -19.04 1.09
N VAL A 142 4.01 -17.88 0.49
CA VAL A 142 5.08 -17.63 -0.47
C VAL A 142 5.71 -16.28 -0.18
N GLU A 143 6.93 -16.07 -0.64
CA GLU A 143 7.68 -14.84 -0.47
C GLU A 143 8.12 -14.26 -1.83
N LEU A 144 8.39 -12.95 -1.90
CA LEU A 144 8.82 -12.32 -3.16
C LEU A 144 10.19 -12.78 -3.67
N VAL A 145 10.91 -13.58 -2.87
CA VAL A 145 12.23 -14.14 -3.20
C VAL A 145 12.16 -15.56 -3.77
N ASP A 146 10.97 -16.18 -3.79
CA ASP A 146 10.73 -17.50 -4.41
C ASP A 146 10.90 -17.45 -5.93
#